data_AF-A0A933WHK4-F1
#
_entry.id   AF-A0A933WHK4-F1
#
_cell.length_a   1.000
_cell.length_b   1.000
_cell.length_c   1.000
_cell.angle_alpha   90.00
_cell.angle_beta   90.00
_cell.angle_gamma   90.00
#
_symmetry.space_group_name_H-M   'P 1'
#
loop_
_entity.id
_entity.type
_entity.pdbx_description
1 polymer ?
#
loop_
_entity_poly.entity_id
_entity_poly.type
_entity_poly.pdbx_seq_one_letter_code
_entity_poly.pdbx_strand_id
1 'polypeptide(L)'
;MTFFDVVRNAMLAGFGVQEKVKEFIDELVKKGELSESQGAKLVKEWTEKAGKTSDQLSKSISELVTKTLEKMNLPTKDDIEKLDKKVQSLSNRLRKLEGVKEEGQEE
;
A
#
# COMPACT_ATOMS: atom_id res chain seq x y z
N MET A 1 -13.51 -11.34 9.27
CA MET A 1 -13.20 -9.93 8.95
C MET A 1 -12.13 -9.96 7.88
N THR A 2 -12.37 -9.38 6.71
CA THR A 2 -11.33 -9.36 5.68
C THR A 2 -10.23 -8.39 6.11
N PHE A 3 -8.97 -8.68 5.76
CA PHE A 3 -7.84 -7.78 6.02
C PHE A 3 -8.11 -6.36 5.45
N PHE A 4 -8.82 -6.29 4.33
CA PHE A 4 -9.24 -5.04 3.70
C PHE A 4 -10.16 -4.20 4.60
N ASP A 5 -11.09 -4.82 5.34
CA ASP A 5 -11.97 -4.12 6.27
C ASP A 5 -11.19 -3.50 7.44
N VAL A 6 -10.15 -4.19 7.93
CA VAL A 6 -9.31 -3.69 9.03
C VAL A 6 -8.53 -2.45 8.59
N VAL A 7 -7.95 -2.48 7.38
CA VAL A 7 -7.23 -1.32 6.82
C VAL A 7 -8.18 -0.16 6.56
N ARG A 8 -9.37 -0.42 5.98
CA ARG A 8 -10.39 0.60 5.73
C ARG A 8 -10.86 1.26 7.02
N ASN A 9 -11.16 0.47 8.05
CA ASN A 9 -11.63 1.00 9.33
C ASN A 9 -10.52 1.78 10.05
N ALA A 10 -9.26 1.32 10.00
CA ALA A 10 -8.13 2.06 10.54
C ALA A 10 -7.93 3.40 9.83
N MET A 11 -8.11 3.44 8.51
CA MET A 11 -8.02 4.67 7.72
C MET A 11 -9.15 5.64 8.06
N LEU A 12 -10.40 5.17 8.15
CA LEU A 12 -11.55 5.98 8.54
C LEU A 12 -11.41 6.54 9.97
N ALA A 13 -10.89 5.73 10.90
CA ALA A 13 -10.57 6.19 12.25
C ALA A 13 -9.45 7.24 12.24
N GLY A 14 -8.42 7.06 11.40
CA GLY A 14 -7.34 8.04 11.23
C GLY A 14 -7.81 9.39 10.72
N PHE A 15 -8.72 9.41 9.75
CA PHE A 15 -9.33 10.65 9.25
C PHE A 15 -10.22 11.32 10.30
N GLY A 16 -11.04 10.56 11.03
CA GLY A 16 -11.89 11.12 12.10
C GLY A 16 -11.08 11.73 13.26
N VAL A 17 -9.90 11.18 13.56
CA VAL A 17 -9.00 11.76 14.57
C VAL A 17 -8.42 13.09 14.09
N GLN A 18 -8.08 13.25 12.81
CA GLN A 18 -7.60 14.53 12.28
C GLN A 18 -8.67 15.63 12.36
N GLU A 19 -9.92 15.32 12.03
CA GLU A 19 -11.03 16.26 12.12
C GLU A 19 -11.30 16.68 13.57
N LYS A 20 -11.33 15.72 14.51
CA LYS A 20 -11.48 15.98 15.95
C LYS A 20 -10.39 16.88 16.52
N VAL A 21 -9.14 16.70 16.10
CA VAL A 21 -8.01 17.53 16.56
C VAL A 21 -8.16 18.96 16.05
N LYS A 22 -8.59 19.14 14.80
CA LYS A 22 -8.84 20.46 14.23
C LYS A 22 -9.99 21.18 14.95
N GLU A 23 -11.11 20.49 15.17
CA GLU A 23 -12.24 21.03 15.95
C GLU A 23 -11.83 21.43 17.36
N PHE A 24 -11.03 20.59 18.05
CA PHE A 24 -10.56 20.89 19.40
C PHE A 24 -9.69 22.15 19.44
N ILE A 25 -8.78 22.32 18.47
CA ILE A 25 -7.94 23.52 18.37
C ILE A 25 -8.80 24.76 18.08
N ASP A 26 -9.78 24.64 17.18
CA ASP A 26 -10.72 25.73 16.86
C ASP A 26 -11.58 26.11 18.08
N GLU A 27 -11.97 25.15 18.92
CA GLU A 27 -12.66 25.43 20.18
C GLU A 27 -11.80 26.20 21.19
N LEU A 28 -10.50 25.86 21.31
CA LEU A 28 -9.58 26.58 22.19
C LEU A 28 -9.36 28.02 21.72
N VAL A 29 -9.33 28.24 20.39
CA VAL A 29 -9.30 29.59 19.81
C VAL A 29 -10.56 30.36 20.13
N LYS A 30 -11.74 29.74 19.99
CA LYS A 30 -13.04 30.37 20.33
C LYS A 30 -13.17 30.70 21.82
N LYS A 31 -12.59 29.88 22.70
CA LYS A 31 -12.55 30.14 24.15
C LYS A 31 -11.56 31.24 24.54
N GLY A 32 -10.76 31.74 23.59
CA GLY A 32 -9.74 32.76 23.83
C GLY A 32 -8.49 32.21 24.54
N GLU A 33 -8.39 30.89 24.70
CA GLU A 33 -7.22 30.22 25.29
C GLU A 33 -6.05 30.16 24.30
N LEU A 34 -6.32 30.34 23.01
CA LEU A 34 -5.36 30.40 21.91
C LEU A 34 -5.69 31.55 20.97
N SER A 35 -4.67 32.24 20.43
CA SER A 35 -4.90 33.15 19.30
C SER A 35 -5.15 32.38 18.00
N GLU A 36 -5.84 32.99 17.03
CA GLU A 36 -6.03 32.38 15.70
C GLU A 36 -4.70 32.00 15.04
N SER A 37 -3.66 32.81 15.22
CA SER A 37 -2.32 32.55 14.69
C SER A 37 -1.66 31.33 15.34
N GLN A 38 -1.87 31.11 16.63
CA GLN A 38 -1.34 29.94 17.34
C GLN A 38 -2.12 28.66 17.00
N GLY A 39 -3.45 28.74 16.91
CA GLY A 39 -4.29 27.60 16.49
C GLY A 39 -3.95 27.13 15.08
N ALA A 40 -3.86 28.05 14.11
CA ALA A 40 -3.47 27.73 12.74
C ALA A 40 -2.07 27.08 12.65
N LYS A 41 -1.12 27.55 13.49
CA LYS A 41 0.22 26.98 13.56
C LYS A 41 0.22 25.55 14.12
N LEU A 42 -0.56 25.29 15.16
CA LEU A 42 -0.70 23.95 15.75
C LEU A 42 -1.33 22.95 14.78
N VAL A 43 -2.39 23.35 14.06
CA VAL A 43 -2.99 22.51 13.02
C VAL A 43 -1.97 22.19 11.94
N LYS A 44 -1.22 23.20 11.47
CA LYS A 44 -0.20 23.01 10.43
C LYS A 44 0.92 22.07 10.87
N GLU A 45 1.46 22.27 12.08
CA GLU A 45 2.51 21.40 12.63
C GLU A 45 2.01 19.96 12.83
N TRP A 46 0.77 19.79 13.30
CA TRP A 46 0.14 18.48 13.43
C TRP A 46 -0.01 17.79 12.07
N THR A 47 -0.52 18.49 11.06
CA THR A 47 -0.70 17.93 9.71
C THR A 47 0.64 17.57 9.06
N GLU A 48 1.66 18.43 9.18
CA GLU A 48 3.00 18.12 8.66
C GLU A 48 3.62 16.89 9.35
N LYS A 49 3.49 16.81 10.67
CA LYS A 49 4.01 15.69 11.46
C LYS A 49 3.24 14.40 11.16
N ALA A 50 1.93 14.48 11.05
CA ALA A 50 1.06 13.36 10.67
C ALA A 50 1.38 12.86 9.25
N GLY A 51 1.62 13.75 8.29
CA GLY A 51 2.02 13.39 6.93
C GLY A 51 3.35 12.61 6.91
N LYS A 52 4.38 13.14 7.58
CA LYS A 52 5.69 12.46 7.69
C LYS A 52 5.59 11.10 8.38
N THR A 53 4.80 11.00 9.45
CA THR A 53 4.57 9.73 10.15
C THR A 53 3.76 8.75 9.30
N SER A 54 2.81 9.22 8.48
CA SER A 54 2.00 8.39 7.60
C SER A 54 2.84 7.71 6.52
N ASP A 55 3.78 8.42 5.89
CA ASP A 55 4.68 7.84 4.88
C ASP A 55 5.57 6.74 5.46
N GLN A 56 6.13 6.99 6.64
CA GLN A 56 6.97 6.01 7.34
C GLN A 56 6.15 4.81 7.80
N LEU A 57 4.93 5.05 8.30
CA LEU A 57 3.98 4.00 8.65
C LEU A 57 3.57 3.16 7.44
N SER A 58 3.30 3.79 6.29
CA SER A 58 2.96 3.09 5.05
C SER A 58 4.08 2.16 4.61
N LYS A 59 5.34 2.62 4.66
CA LYS A 59 6.50 1.77 4.36
C LYS A 59 6.61 0.58 5.31
N SER A 60 6.50 0.83 6.62
CA SER A 60 6.54 -0.23 7.62
C SER A 60 5.41 -1.24 7.44
N ILE A 61 4.19 -0.79 7.14
CA ILE A 61 3.04 -1.66 6.85
C ILE A 61 3.30 -2.49 5.60
N SER A 62 3.77 -1.88 4.50
CA SER A 62 4.10 -2.61 3.27
C SER A 62 5.14 -3.69 3.53
N GLU A 63 6.21 -3.38 4.26
CA GLU A 63 7.23 -4.38 4.64
C GLU A 63 6.65 -5.50 5.51
N LEU A 64 5.77 -5.17 6.46
CA LEU A 64 5.14 -6.16 7.33
C LEU A 64 4.23 -7.09 6.54
N VAL A 65 3.46 -6.54 5.61
CA VAL A 65 2.60 -7.30 4.70
C VAL A 65 3.46 -8.21 3.83
N THR A 66 4.51 -7.69 3.19
CA THR A 66 5.43 -8.50 2.37
C THR A 66 6.05 -9.64 3.17
N LYS A 67 6.60 -9.36 4.36
CA LYS A 67 7.17 -10.39 5.23
C LYS A 67 6.14 -11.43 5.69
N THR A 68 4.89 -11.02 5.89
CA THR A 68 3.82 -11.93 6.30
C THR A 68 3.39 -12.83 5.13
N LEU A 69 3.28 -12.27 3.92
CA LEU A 69 3.01 -13.03 2.70
C LEU A 69 4.12 -14.05 2.41
N GLU A 70 5.39 -13.63 2.56
CA GLU A 70 6.56 -14.52 2.47
C GLU A 70 6.49 -15.66 3.49
N LYS A 71 6.17 -15.36 4.76
CA LYS A 71 6.03 -16.39 5.81
C LYS A 71 4.87 -17.35 5.58
N MET A 72 3.81 -16.91 4.91
CA MET A 72 2.68 -17.76 4.53
C MET A 72 2.96 -18.56 3.24
N ASN A 73 4.18 -18.46 2.69
CA ASN A 73 4.60 -19.13 1.46
C ASN A 73 3.68 -18.81 0.27
N LEU A 74 3.04 -17.64 0.29
CA LEU A 74 2.14 -17.16 -0.74
C LEU A 74 2.98 -16.48 -1.83
N PRO A 75 2.98 -16.99 -3.08
CA PRO A 75 3.73 -16.36 -4.16
C PRO A 75 3.13 -14.99 -4.47
N THR A 76 3.99 -13.99 -4.64
CA THR A 76 3.56 -12.66 -5.10
C THR A 76 3.21 -12.70 -6.59
N LYS A 77 2.52 -11.66 -7.09
CA LYS A 77 2.23 -11.54 -8.53
C LYS A 77 3.52 -11.56 -9.36
N ASP A 78 4.58 -10.91 -8.88
CA ASP A 78 5.89 -10.88 -9.53
C ASP A 78 6.53 -12.27 -9.61
N ASP A 79 6.33 -13.10 -8.59
CA ASP A 79 6.84 -14.48 -8.59
C ASP A 79 6.11 -15.34 -9.63
N ILE A 80 4.80 -15.14 -9.77
CA ILE A 80 4.00 -15.80 -10.82
C ILE A 80 4.46 -15.34 -12.22
N GLU A 81 4.68 -14.04 -12.44
CA GLU A 81 5.17 -13.53 -13.73
C GLU A 81 6.58 -14.04 -14.06
N LYS A 82 7.47 -14.14 -13.07
CA LYS A 82 8.80 -14.76 -13.26
C LYS A 82 8.68 -16.23 -13.62
N LEU A 83 7.74 -16.95 -13.00
CA LEU A 83 7.50 -18.36 -13.29
C LEU A 83 6.95 -18.53 -14.71
N ASP A 84 5.99 -17.69 -15.13
CA ASP A 84 5.44 -17.70 -16.48
C ASP A 84 6.52 -17.45 -17.54
N LYS A 85 7.37 -16.44 -17.35
CA LYS A 85 8.52 -16.19 -18.24
C LYS A 85 9.49 -17.37 -18.32
N LYS A 86 9.76 -18.03 -17.20
CA LYS A 86 10.59 -19.24 -17.16
C LYS A 86 9.92 -20.39 -17.91
N VAL A 87 8.62 -20.60 -17.71
CA VAL A 87 7.83 -21.61 -18.43
C VAL A 87 7.88 -21.34 -19.92
N GLN A 88 7.59 -20.12 -20.37
CA GLN A 88 7.66 -19.75 -21.80
C GLN A 88 9.06 -19.98 -22.40
N SER A 89 10.12 -19.61 -21.68
CA SER A 89 11.50 -19.84 -22.11
C SER A 89 11.82 -21.33 -22.23
N LEU A 90 11.40 -22.14 -21.26
CA LEU A 90 11.55 -23.59 -21.28
C LEU A 90 10.72 -24.21 -22.41
N SER A 91 9.47 -23.81 -22.60
CA SER A 91 8.62 -24.25 -23.70
C SER A 91 9.23 -23.92 -25.06
N ASN A 92 9.81 -22.73 -25.24
CA ASN A 92 10.48 -22.35 -26.48
C ASN A 92 11.76 -23.16 -26.73
N ARG A 93 12.52 -23.47 -25.68
CA ARG A 93 13.72 -24.34 -25.78
C ARG A 93 13.34 -25.77 -26.07
N LEU A 94 12.28 -26.28 -25.44
CA LEU A 94 11.73 -27.61 -25.69
C LEU A 94 11.25 -27.70 -27.14
N ARG A 95 10.51 -26.72 -27.64
CA ARG A 95 10.07 -26.66 -29.06
C ARG A 95 11.24 -26.67 -30.06
N LYS A 96 12.38 -26.05 -29.71
CA LYS A 96 13.60 -26.06 -30.52
C LYS A 96 14.36 -27.40 -30.46
N LEU A 97 14.29 -28.10 -29.32
CA LEU A 97 14.97 -29.38 -29.08
C LEU A 97 14.16 -30.58 -29.57
N GLU A 98 12.84 -30.54 -29.44
CA GLU A 98 11.91 -31.57 -29.89
C GLU A 98 11.74 -31.58 -31.42
N GLY A 99 12.40 -30.65 -32.13
CA GLY A 99 12.48 -30.70 -33.59
C GLY A 99 11.12 -30.92 -34.23
N VAL A 100 10.12 -30.11 -33.85
CA VAL A 100 8.85 -30.07 -34.58
C VAL A 100 9.19 -29.67 -36.01
N LYS A 101 9.29 -30.69 -36.87
CA LYS A 101 9.11 -30.56 -38.30
C LYS A 101 7.83 -29.76 -38.49
N GLU A 102 7.96 -28.65 -39.20
CA GLU A 102 6.86 -28.14 -39.99
C GLU A 102 6.46 -29.27 -40.95
N GLU A 103 5.46 -30.06 -40.57
CA GLU A 103 4.57 -30.71 -41.53
C GLU A 103 3.24 -29.94 -41.42
N GLY A 104 2.86 -29.39 -42.56
CA GLY A 104 2.12 -28.15 -42.64
C GLY A 104 0.61 -28.26 -42.57
N GLN A 105 0.03 -27.09 -42.78
CA GLN A 105 -1.22 -26.75 -43.47
C GLN A 105 -1.06 -25.24 -43.74
N GLU A 106 -0.92 -24.67 -44.95
CA GLU A 106 -1.48 -24.98 -46.27
C GLU A 106 -2.94 -25.48 -46.20
N GLU A 107 -3.86 -24.57 -45.88
CA GLU A 107 -4.84 -23.95 -46.81
C GLU A 107 -5.54 -22.77 -46.15
#